data_AF-A0A225D7U9-F1
#
_entry.id   AF-A0A225D7U9-F1
#
_cell.length_a   1.000
_cell.length_b   1.000
_cell.length_c   1.000
_cell.angle_alpha   90.00
_cell.angle_beta   90.00
_cell.angle_gamma   90.00
#
_symmetry.space_group_name_H-M   'P 1'
#
loop_
_entity.id
_entity.type
_entity.pdbx_description
1 polymer ?
#
loop_
_entity_poly.entity_id
_entity_poly.type
_entity_poly.pdbx_seq_one_letter_code
_entity_poly.pdbx_strand_id
1 'polypeptide(L)'
;MDEIMLRHEGTAEMIVIDLDRESLQWTADGDALNLDDSPASAWQLWVTVIYMGMRDQASSLHYQSWLGGMGLSYVCANTRYVIAPPPAGLSRWLVEVWLTHLESGWRKWLGRWTGHQATAGILRVVAGGGSYDWYASCWALPGAAGVDIHRVGSWEWSEGSWGWNEGVRPAPAFPSADAAVTSGSDSVTPIS
;
A
#
# COMPACT_ATOMS: atom_id res chain seq x y z
N MET A 1 0.70 -5.00 33.21
CA MET A 1 1.42 -6.04 32.45
C MET A 1 2.26 -5.27 31.46
N ASP A 2 3.57 -5.41 31.60
CA ASP A 2 4.56 -4.44 31.11
C ASP A 2 4.67 -4.44 29.59
N GLU A 3 4.47 -3.24 29.03
CA GLU A 3 4.66 -2.89 27.64
C GLU A 3 6.17 -2.87 27.36
N ILE A 4 6.72 -4.00 26.90
CA ILE A 4 8.08 -4.05 26.38
C ILE A 4 8.06 -3.45 24.97
N MET A 5 8.15 -2.12 24.94
CA MET A 5 8.57 -1.35 23.77
C MET A 5 10.01 -1.76 23.44
N LEU A 6 10.19 -2.65 22.47
CA LEU A 6 11.45 -2.79 21.77
C LEU A 6 11.67 -1.51 20.94
N ARG A 7 12.31 -0.53 21.58
CA ARG A 7 12.99 0.57 20.90
C ARG A 7 14.06 -0.04 20.00
N HIS A 8 13.81 -0.08 18.70
CA HIS A 8 14.88 -0.16 17.73
C HIS A 8 15.37 1.27 17.46
N GLU A 9 16.47 1.63 18.13
CA GLU A 9 17.19 2.88 17.89
C GLU A 9 17.82 2.84 16.48
N GLY A 10 17.55 3.88 15.70
CA GLY A 10 17.84 3.97 14.27
C GLY A 10 16.57 4.11 13.45
N THR A 11 15.86 5.24 13.62
CA THR A 11 14.52 5.53 13.08
C THR A 11 14.46 5.46 11.55
N ALA A 12 14.28 4.25 11.01
CA ALA A 12 13.55 4.11 9.76
C ALA A 12 12.12 4.55 10.06
N GLU A 13 11.67 5.61 9.40
CA GLU A 13 10.32 6.14 9.55
C GLU A 13 9.34 5.02 9.17
N MET A 14 8.55 4.57 10.15
CA MET A 14 7.59 3.49 9.97
C MET A 14 6.24 4.09 9.61
N ILE A 15 5.77 3.84 8.40
CA ILE A 15 4.42 4.18 7.96
C ILE A 15 3.51 3.03 8.34
N VAL A 16 2.44 3.30 9.09
CA VAL A 16 1.45 2.27 9.44
C VAL A 16 0.17 2.52 8.65
N ILE A 17 -0.25 1.55 7.83
CA ILE A 17 -1.55 1.54 7.15
C ILE A 17 -2.42 0.48 7.82
N ASP A 18 -3.54 0.91 8.39
CA ASP A 18 -4.55 0.01 8.97
C ASP A 18 -5.64 -0.21 7.91
N LEU A 19 -5.52 -1.32 7.16
CA LEU A 19 -6.47 -1.66 6.12
C LEU A 19 -7.84 -2.02 6.69
N ASP A 20 -7.93 -2.54 7.92
CA ASP A 20 -9.22 -2.87 8.54
C ASP A 20 -10.01 -1.57 8.85
N ARG A 21 -9.30 -0.48 9.14
CA ARG A 21 -9.88 0.85 9.35
C ARG A 21 -10.11 1.64 8.05
N GLU A 22 -9.20 1.53 7.09
CA GLU A 22 -9.31 2.24 5.81
C GLU A 22 -10.26 1.54 4.80
N SER A 23 -10.51 0.24 4.94
CA SER A 23 -11.40 -0.54 4.06
C SER A 23 -12.91 -0.32 4.29
N LEU A 24 -13.31 0.35 5.38
CA LEU A 24 -14.73 0.53 5.74
C LEU A 24 -15.50 1.56 4.89
N GLN A 25 -14.86 2.19 3.90
CA GLN A 25 -15.55 3.07 2.93
C GLN A 25 -15.51 2.56 1.49
N TRP A 26 -14.89 1.40 1.25
CA TRP A 26 -14.88 0.74 -0.04
C TRP A 26 -16.19 -0.02 -0.19
N THR A 27 -17.23 0.71 -0.59
CA THR A 27 -18.58 0.20 -0.74
C THR A 27 -18.60 -1.05 -1.63
N ALA A 28 -19.33 -2.06 -1.15
CA ALA A 28 -19.59 -3.34 -1.78
C ALA A 28 -20.35 -3.24 -3.13
N ASP A 29 -20.42 -2.06 -3.74
CA ASP A 29 -21.30 -1.72 -4.86
C ASP A 29 -20.58 -1.70 -6.22
N GLY A 30 -19.28 -1.99 -6.26
CA GLY A 30 -18.53 -2.03 -7.53
C GLY A 30 -18.32 -0.65 -8.17
N ASP A 31 -18.43 0.43 -7.39
CA ASP A 31 -18.15 1.77 -7.85
C ASP A 31 -16.68 1.91 -8.24
N ALA A 32 -16.45 2.40 -9.47
CA ALA A 32 -15.13 2.69 -9.98
C ALA A 32 -14.43 3.73 -9.07
N LEU A 33 -13.13 3.52 -8.82
CA LEU A 33 -12.31 4.47 -8.07
C LEU A 33 -12.33 5.83 -8.79
N ASN A 34 -13.03 6.80 -8.22
CA ASN A 34 -13.11 8.15 -8.79
C ASN A 34 -11.83 8.93 -8.44
N LEU A 35 -10.86 8.88 -9.35
CA LEU A 35 -9.56 9.51 -9.19
C LEU A 35 -9.55 10.92 -9.77
N ASP A 36 -9.37 11.92 -8.91
CA ASP A 36 -9.04 13.29 -9.31
C ASP A 36 -7.53 13.57 -9.25
N ASP A 37 -7.09 14.73 -9.75
CA ASP A 37 -5.68 15.14 -9.72
C ASP A 37 -5.31 15.71 -8.34
N SER A 38 -5.34 14.87 -7.31
CA SER A 38 -5.06 15.26 -5.94
C SER A 38 -4.14 14.28 -5.20
N PRO A 39 -3.46 14.73 -4.12
CA PRO A 39 -2.70 13.86 -3.22
C PRO A 39 -3.57 12.76 -2.60
N ALA A 40 -4.84 13.06 -2.31
CA ALA A 40 -5.76 12.11 -1.68
C ALA A 40 -6.09 10.95 -2.62
N SER A 41 -6.39 11.23 -3.89
CA SER A 41 -6.61 10.22 -4.92
C SER A 41 -5.37 9.37 -5.18
N ALA A 42 -4.18 9.97 -5.16
CA ALA A 42 -2.93 9.23 -5.30
C ALA A 42 -2.67 8.30 -4.11
N TRP A 43 -2.95 8.75 -2.89
CA TRP A 43 -2.87 7.92 -1.69
C TRP A 43 -3.87 6.76 -1.73
N GLN A 44 -5.14 7.04 -2.07
CA GLN A 44 -6.16 6.02 -2.23
C GLN A 44 -5.74 4.96 -3.26
N LEU A 45 -5.20 5.39 -4.41
CA LEU A 45 -4.70 4.47 -5.41
C LEU A 45 -3.57 3.59 -4.85
N TRP A 46 -2.62 4.15 -4.10
CA TRP A 46 -1.57 3.37 -3.43
C TRP A 46 -2.11 2.35 -2.43
N VAL A 47 -3.05 2.75 -1.56
CA VAL A 47 -3.71 1.84 -0.62
C VAL A 47 -4.39 0.69 -1.38
N THR A 48 -5.03 0.99 -2.51
CA THR A 48 -5.63 0.00 -3.41
C THR A 48 -4.59 -0.99 -3.94
N VAL A 49 -3.47 -0.49 -4.46
CA VAL A 49 -2.40 -1.34 -5.01
C VAL A 49 -1.77 -2.20 -3.92
N ILE A 50 -1.57 -1.65 -2.72
CA ILE A 50 -1.07 -2.38 -1.55
C ILE A 50 -2.03 -3.49 -1.17
N TYR A 51 -3.33 -3.19 -1.08
CA TYR A 51 -4.36 -4.19 -0.81
C TYR A 51 -4.35 -5.31 -1.87
N MET A 52 -4.35 -4.98 -3.16
CA MET A 52 -4.28 -5.96 -4.25
C MET A 52 -3.00 -6.78 -4.18
N GLY A 53 -1.85 -6.13 -3.94
CA GLY A 53 -0.57 -6.79 -3.78
C GLY A 53 -0.57 -7.75 -2.57
N MET A 54 -1.20 -7.39 -1.46
CA MET A 54 -1.36 -8.28 -0.32
C MET A 54 -2.26 -9.47 -0.64
N ARG A 55 -3.44 -9.23 -1.24
CA ARG A 55 -4.38 -10.28 -1.64
C ARG A 55 -3.73 -11.28 -2.60
N ASP A 56 -3.00 -10.76 -3.57
CA ASP A 56 -2.38 -11.56 -4.63
C ASP A 56 -0.99 -12.07 -4.25
N GLN A 57 -0.50 -11.82 -3.03
CA GLN A 57 0.82 -12.26 -2.57
C GLN A 57 1.98 -11.73 -3.41
N ALA A 58 1.91 -10.44 -3.77
CA ALA A 58 2.97 -9.74 -4.47
C ALA A 58 4.27 -9.71 -3.65
N SER A 59 5.40 -9.89 -4.35
CA SER A 59 6.74 -9.69 -3.81
C SER A 59 7.14 -8.21 -3.79
N SER A 60 6.59 -7.42 -4.72
CA SER A 60 6.92 -6.00 -4.86
C SER A 60 5.85 -5.22 -5.60
N LEU A 61 5.79 -3.91 -5.34
CA LEU A 61 4.98 -2.91 -6.00
C LEU A 61 5.91 -1.82 -6.54
N HIS A 62 5.55 -1.25 -7.68
CA HIS A 62 6.39 -0.30 -8.39
C HIS A 62 5.55 0.82 -8.99
N TYR A 63 6.06 2.03 -8.92
CA TYR A 63 5.69 3.14 -9.77
C TYR A 63 6.93 3.73 -10.43
N GLN A 64 6.94 3.84 -11.75
CA GLN A 64 8.06 4.40 -12.51
C GLN A 64 7.56 5.40 -13.57
N SER A 65 7.87 6.68 -13.41
CA SER A 65 7.30 7.74 -14.26
C SER A 65 7.74 7.66 -15.74
N TRP A 66 8.92 7.09 -16.03
CA TRP A 66 9.41 6.94 -17.40
C TRP A 66 8.70 5.85 -18.21
N LEU A 67 7.94 4.96 -17.55
CA LEU A 67 7.12 3.95 -18.23
C LEU A 67 5.79 4.54 -18.73
N GLY A 68 5.60 5.86 -18.57
CA GLY A 68 4.36 6.54 -18.93
C GLY A 68 3.18 6.01 -18.14
N GLY A 69 2.02 5.90 -18.80
CA GLY A 69 0.81 5.33 -18.22
C GLY A 69 0.95 3.88 -17.73
N MET A 70 2.08 3.19 -17.95
CA MET A 70 2.31 1.81 -17.49
C MET A 70 3.21 1.75 -16.25
N GLY A 71 3.42 2.89 -15.59
CA GLY A 71 4.35 3.00 -14.47
C GLY A 71 3.95 2.23 -13.22
N LEU A 72 2.64 2.09 -12.95
CA LEU A 72 2.12 1.49 -11.73
C LEU A 72 1.88 -0.01 -11.92
N SER A 73 2.57 -0.83 -11.14
CA SER A 73 2.52 -2.30 -11.26
C SER A 73 2.82 -3.00 -9.95
N TYR A 74 2.50 -4.30 -9.89
CA TYR A 74 2.96 -5.20 -8.84
C TYR A 74 3.43 -6.52 -9.43
N VAL A 75 4.30 -7.23 -8.71
CA VAL A 75 4.87 -8.52 -9.14
C VAL A 75 4.38 -9.61 -8.21
N CYS A 76 3.68 -10.60 -8.74
CA CYS A 76 3.23 -11.80 -8.04
C CYS A 76 3.67 -13.04 -8.82
N ALA A 77 4.24 -14.03 -8.13
CA ALA A 77 4.68 -15.29 -8.74
C ALA A 77 5.53 -15.07 -10.03
N ASN A 78 6.49 -14.14 -9.97
CA ASN A 78 7.35 -13.72 -11.09
C ASN A 78 6.61 -13.11 -12.29
N THR A 79 5.33 -12.78 -12.16
CA THR A 79 4.52 -12.13 -13.19
C THR A 79 4.26 -10.68 -12.79
N ARG A 80 4.54 -9.74 -13.69
CA ARG A 80 4.25 -8.31 -13.50
C ARG A 80 2.84 -8.01 -14.00
N TYR A 81 2.01 -7.51 -13.10
CA TYR A 81 0.66 -7.01 -13.39
C TYR A 81 0.71 -5.50 -13.44
N VAL A 82 0.36 -4.93 -14.60
CA VAL A 82 0.29 -3.48 -14.78
C VAL A 82 -1.11 -3.01 -14.46
N ILE A 83 -1.22 -2.02 -13.59
CA ILE A 83 -2.48 -1.37 -13.27
C ILE A 83 -2.77 -0.35 -14.37
N ALA A 84 -4.03 -0.27 -14.79
CA ALA A 84 -4.44 0.66 -15.83
C ALA A 84 -3.87 2.07 -15.58
N PRO A 85 -3.53 2.81 -16.65
CA PRO A 85 -2.84 4.07 -16.50
C PRO A 85 -3.53 5.01 -15.53
N PRO A 86 -2.83 5.49 -14.48
CA PRO A 86 -3.38 6.58 -13.69
C PRO A 86 -3.54 7.80 -14.60
N PRO A 87 -4.54 8.67 -14.32
CA PRO A 87 -4.68 9.94 -15.02
C PRO A 87 -3.35 10.70 -15.02
N ALA A 88 -3.02 11.38 -16.14
CA ALA A 88 -1.70 11.99 -16.33
C ALA A 88 -1.30 12.98 -15.22
N GLY A 89 -2.27 13.68 -14.60
CA GLY A 89 -2.04 14.56 -13.47
C GLY A 89 -1.57 13.83 -12.19
N LEU A 90 -2.08 12.62 -11.98
CA LEU A 90 -1.82 11.82 -10.77
C LEU A 90 -0.36 11.35 -10.67
N SER A 91 0.34 11.26 -11.80
CA SER A 91 1.72 10.77 -11.91
C SER A 91 2.71 11.49 -10.99
N ARG A 92 2.51 12.79 -10.76
CA ARG A 92 3.31 13.60 -9.84
C ARG A 92 3.00 13.21 -8.39
N TRP A 93 1.70 13.14 -8.06
CA TRP A 93 1.24 12.85 -6.72
C TRP A 93 1.61 11.45 -6.25
N LEU A 94 1.69 10.47 -7.16
CA LEU A 94 2.11 9.10 -6.85
C LEU A 94 3.51 9.02 -6.22
N VAL A 95 4.39 9.98 -6.48
CA VAL A 95 5.71 10.07 -5.83
C VAL A 95 5.66 11.00 -4.62
N GLU A 96 5.03 12.17 -4.76
CA GLU A 96 5.03 13.21 -3.71
C GLU A 96 4.35 12.74 -2.41
N VAL A 97 3.30 11.92 -2.49
CA VAL A 97 2.67 11.35 -1.28
C VAL A 97 3.66 10.51 -0.48
N TRP A 98 4.44 9.66 -1.14
CA TRP A 98 5.43 8.84 -0.45
C TRP A 98 6.61 9.64 0.08
N LEU A 99 7.11 10.64 -0.66
CA LEU A 99 8.13 11.56 -0.13
C LEU A 99 7.61 12.25 1.14
N THR A 100 6.33 12.63 1.17
CA THR A 100 5.73 13.26 2.35
C THR A 100 5.75 12.33 3.58
N HIS A 101 5.47 11.04 3.37
CA HIS A 101 5.40 10.02 4.43
C HIS A 101 6.75 9.41 4.83
N LEU A 102 7.75 9.40 3.94
CA LEU A 102 9.07 8.78 4.17
C LEU A 102 10.18 9.78 4.54
N GLU A 103 9.95 11.08 4.38
CA GLU A 103 10.95 12.09 4.71
C GLU A 103 10.70 12.75 6.08
N SER A 104 11.52 12.38 7.08
CA SER A 104 11.68 13.18 8.31
C SER A 104 12.19 14.60 8.02
N GLY A 105 11.75 15.58 8.80
CA GLY A 105 11.89 17.01 8.49
C GLY A 105 13.30 17.54 8.18
N TRP A 106 14.37 16.90 8.68
CA TRP A 106 15.75 17.30 8.35
C TRP A 106 16.25 16.70 7.02
N ARG A 107 15.75 15.51 6.62
CA ARG A 107 16.06 14.89 5.32
C ARG A 107 15.37 15.61 4.18
N LYS A 108 14.16 16.13 4.40
CA LYS A 108 13.46 17.08 3.49
C LYS A 108 14.34 18.28 3.15
N TRP A 109 15.07 18.79 4.13
CA TRP A 109 15.95 19.94 3.97
C TRP A 109 17.23 19.61 3.19
N LEU A 110 17.89 18.48 3.49
CA LEU A 110 19.08 18.04 2.75
C LEU A 110 18.79 17.63 1.31
N GLY A 111 17.68 16.91 1.05
CA GLY A 111 17.29 16.50 -0.31
C GLY A 111 16.98 17.69 -1.22
N ARG A 112 16.44 18.79 -0.66
CA ARG A 112 16.28 20.07 -1.38
C ARG A 112 17.62 20.72 -1.73
N TRP A 113 18.68 20.44 -0.98
CA TRP A 113 19.99 21.08 -1.15
C TRP A 113 20.91 20.29 -2.10
N THR A 114 20.82 18.96 -2.12
CA THR A 114 21.67 18.08 -2.94
C THR A 114 21.05 17.66 -4.27
N GLY A 115 19.78 18.01 -4.52
CA GLY A 115 19.06 17.66 -5.75
C GLY A 115 18.77 16.15 -5.90
N HIS A 116 19.10 15.35 -4.89
CA HIS A 116 18.84 13.91 -4.84
C HIS A 116 17.83 13.64 -3.74
N GLN A 117 16.58 13.34 -4.12
CA GLN A 117 15.53 12.91 -3.20
C GLN A 117 15.37 11.41 -3.29
N ALA A 118 16.37 10.69 -2.76
CA ALA A 118 16.22 9.28 -2.44
C ALA A 118 15.89 9.15 -0.95
N THR A 119 14.74 8.57 -0.64
CA THR A 119 14.34 8.25 0.74
C THR A 119 13.86 6.82 0.81
N ALA A 120 13.96 6.22 1.99
CA ALA A 120 13.46 4.89 2.24
C ALA A 120 13.03 4.74 3.69
N GLY A 121 12.08 3.83 3.91
CA GLY A 121 11.50 3.54 5.22
C GLY A 121 10.78 2.21 5.21
N ILE A 122 10.17 1.90 6.34
CA ILE A 122 9.37 0.68 6.50
C ILE A 122 7.91 1.05 6.41
N LEU A 123 7.17 0.38 5.54
CA LEU A 123 5.73 0.39 5.50
C LEU A 123 5.23 -0.86 6.24
N ARG A 124 4.53 -0.66 7.36
CA ARG A 124 3.80 -1.70 8.07
C ARG A 124 2.34 -1.63 7.69
N VAL A 125 1.81 -2.71 7.14
CA VAL A 125 0.39 -2.83 6.82
C VAL A 125 -0.27 -3.76 7.84
N VAL A 126 -1.29 -3.27 8.53
CA VAL A 126 -2.08 -4.04 9.49
C VAL A 126 -3.38 -4.45 8.80
N ALA A 127 -3.65 -5.75 8.74
CA ALA A 127 -4.84 -6.29 8.10
C ALA A 127 -5.18 -7.69 8.62
N GLY A 128 -6.47 -7.97 8.85
CA GLY A 128 -6.95 -9.31 9.22
C GLY A 128 -6.29 -9.87 10.48
N GLY A 129 -6.00 -8.99 11.46
CA GLY A 129 -5.36 -9.36 12.74
C GLY A 129 -3.85 -9.65 12.66
N GLY A 130 -3.18 -9.37 11.55
CA GLY A 130 -1.72 -9.49 11.41
C GLY A 130 -1.06 -8.20 10.93
N SER A 131 0.28 -8.18 10.91
CA SER A 131 1.05 -7.07 10.32
C SER A 131 2.09 -7.55 9.31
N TYR A 132 2.23 -6.78 8.24
CA TYR A 132 3.05 -7.10 7.07
C TYR A 132 4.02 -5.95 6.83
N ASP A 133 5.32 -6.25 6.89
CA ASP A 133 6.35 -5.24 6.72
C ASP A 133 6.88 -5.24 5.29
N TRP A 134 6.92 -4.04 4.73
CA TRP A 134 7.41 -3.73 3.40
C TRP A 134 8.50 -2.68 3.52
N TYR A 135 9.52 -2.77 2.69
CA TYR A 135 10.53 -1.76 2.51
C TYR A 135 10.08 -0.85 1.37
N ALA A 136 9.81 0.41 1.67
CA ALA A 136 9.43 1.40 0.67
C ALA A 136 10.62 2.31 0.39
N SER A 137 10.87 2.57 -0.87
CA SER A 137 11.88 3.52 -1.32
C SER A 137 11.29 4.43 -2.39
N CYS A 138 11.64 5.71 -2.32
CA CYS A 138 11.37 6.69 -3.35
C CYS A 138 12.67 7.24 -3.86
N TRP A 139 12.71 7.49 -5.16
CA TRP A 139 13.87 8.08 -5.80
C TRP A 139 13.43 9.05 -6.89
N ALA A 140 14.30 10.02 -7.15
CA ALA A 140 14.14 10.99 -8.22
C ALA A 140 15.49 11.18 -8.93
N LEU A 141 15.44 11.20 -10.26
CA LEU A 141 16.53 11.45 -11.19
C LEU A 141 16.09 12.56 -12.17
N PRO A 142 17.01 13.22 -12.89
CA PRO A 142 16.63 14.18 -13.92
C PRO A 142 15.66 13.56 -14.96
N GLY A 143 14.42 14.06 -14.99
CA GLY A 143 13.37 13.58 -15.90
C GLY A 143 12.65 12.30 -15.49
N ALA A 144 12.92 11.77 -14.29
CA ALA A 144 12.46 10.45 -13.86
C ALA A 144 12.23 10.39 -12.35
N ALA A 145 11.19 9.71 -11.90
CA ALA A 145 10.95 9.46 -10.49
C ALA A 145 10.17 8.16 -10.31
N GLY A 146 10.26 7.58 -9.12
CA GLY A 146 9.56 6.36 -8.83
C GLY A 146 9.53 5.98 -7.37
N VAL A 147 8.73 4.95 -7.13
CA VAL A 147 8.48 4.34 -5.83
C VAL A 147 8.62 2.84 -6.00
N ASP A 148 9.45 2.20 -5.20
CA ASP A 148 9.60 0.76 -5.15
C ASP A 148 9.30 0.28 -3.73
N ILE A 149 8.37 -0.66 -3.62
CA ILE A 149 7.92 -1.23 -2.35
C ILE A 149 8.17 -2.74 -2.42
N HIS A 150 9.01 -3.27 -1.53
CA HIS A 150 9.39 -4.67 -1.51
C HIS A 150 8.91 -5.33 -0.24
N ARG A 151 8.33 -6.53 -0.35
CA ARG A 151 7.92 -7.30 0.82
C ARG A 151 9.16 -7.78 1.56
N VAL A 152 9.23 -7.52 2.87
CA VAL A 152 10.39 -7.89 3.70
C VAL A 152 10.09 -9.12 4.53
N GLY A 153 8.90 -9.18 5.11
CA GLY A 153 8.47 -10.28 5.96
C GLY A 153 7.12 -10.00 6.61
N SER A 154 6.75 -10.83 7.57
CA SER A 154 5.54 -10.61 8.37
C SER A 154 5.82 -10.86 9.84
N TRP A 155 5.13 -10.10 10.68
CA TRP A 155 5.11 -10.34 12.12
C TRP A 155 3.79 -11.04 12.48
N GLU A 156 3.90 -12.14 13.21
CA GLU A 156 2.76 -12.87 13.75
C GLU A 156 2.68 -12.72 15.26
N TRP A 157 1.47 -12.52 15.77
CA TRP A 157 1.20 -12.70 17.19
C TRP A 157 0.76 -14.15 17.41
N SER A 158 1.58 -14.92 18.13
CA SER A 158 1.24 -16.28 18.54
C SER A 158 1.58 -16.46 20.02
N GLU A 159 0.64 -17.05 20.77
CA GLU A 159 0.85 -17.42 22.19
C GLU A 159 1.32 -16.26 23.09
N GLY A 160 0.88 -15.03 22.81
CA GLY A 160 1.22 -13.86 23.64
C GLY A 160 2.58 -13.22 23.31
N SER A 161 3.18 -13.55 22.16
CA SER A 161 4.44 -12.94 21.70
C SER A 161 4.42 -12.66 20.19
N TRP A 162 5.21 -11.65 19.77
CA TRP A 162 5.46 -11.37 18.36
C TRP A 162 6.62 -12.22 17.84
N GLY A 163 6.40 -12.99 16.77
CA GLY A 163 7.42 -13.74 16.05
C GLY A 163 7.67 -13.16 14.65
N TRP A 164 8.94 -13.07 14.24
CA TRP A 164 9.33 -12.73 12.88
C TRP A 164 9.26 -13.98 11.99
N ASN A 165 8.54 -13.89 10.87
CA ASN A 165 8.56 -14.91 9.84
C ASN A 165 9.25 -14.37 8.58
N GLU A 166 10.40 -14.96 8.26
CA GLU A 166 11.09 -14.77 6.97
C GLU A 166 10.33 -15.38 5.79
N GLY A 167 9.34 -16.25 6.07
CA GLY A 167 8.44 -16.83 5.07
C GLY A 167 7.40 -15.84 4.58
N VAL A 168 7.08 -15.90 3.28
CA VAL A 168 5.95 -15.19 2.67
C VAL A 168 4.66 -15.77 3.24
N ARG A 169 4.11 -15.16 4.29
CA ARG A 169 2.81 -15.56 4.85
C ARG A 169 1.74 -15.41 3.77
N PRO A 170 0.82 -16.38 3.57
CA PRO A 170 -0.33 -16.18 2.70
C PRO A 170 -1.11 -14.93 3.12
N ALA A 171 -1.83 -14.35 2.17
CA ALA A 171 -2.63 -13.15 2.39
C ALA A 171 -3.58 -13.41 3.56
N PRO A 172 -3.93 -12.39 4.37
CA PRO A 172 -5.07 -12.56 5.24
C PRO A 172 -6.27 -12.95 4.36
N ALA A 173 -7.14 -13.81 4.88
CA ALA A 173 -8.35 -14.20 4.15
C ALA A 173 -9.23 -12.96 3.99
N PHE A 174 -9.10 -12.29 2.86
CA PHE A 174 -9.96 -11.18 2.51
C PHE A 174 -11.35 -11.74 2.21
N PRO A 175 -12.44 -11.09 2.66
CA PRO A 175 -13.78 -11.51 2.28
C PRO A 175 -13.85 -11.51 0.75
N SER A 176 -14.18 -12.67 0.17
CA SER A 176 -14.42 -12.72 -1.29
C SER A 176 -15.53 -11.71 -1.60
N ALA A 177 -15.39 -10.97 -2.70
CA ALA A 177 -16.44 -10.05 -3.16
C ALA A 177 -17.81 -10.76 -3.28
N ASP A 178 -17.79 -12.07 -3.56
CA ASP A 178 -18.98 -12.92 -3.66
C ASP A 178 -19.69 -13.16 -2.32
N ALA A 179 -19.00 -13.01 -1.18
CA ALA A 179 -19.59 -13.24 0.14
C ALA A 179 -20.55 -12.11 0.55
N ALA A 180 -20.39 -10.90 0.00
CA ALA A 180 -21.23 -9.74 0.31
C ALA A 180 -22.59 -9.74 -0.44
N VAL A 181 -22.75 -10.55 -1.49
CA VAL A 181 -23.92 -10.50 -2.40
C VAL A 181 -25.09 -11.40 -1.94
N THR A 182 -24.94 -12.20 -0.88
CA THR A 182 -25.92 -13.25 -0.54
C THR A 182 -27.02 -12.85 0.47
N SER A 183 -27.14 -11.59 0.92
CA SER A 183 -28.13 -11.19 1.93
C SER A 183 -29.18 -10.17 1.47
N GLY A 184 -29.68 -10.27 0.23
CA GLY A 184 -30.73 -9.37 -0.26
C GLY A 184 -31.64 -9.97 -1.33
N SER A 185 -32.24 -11.14 -1.07
CA SER A 185 -33.40 -11.61 -1.85
C SER A 185 -34.69 -11.26 -1.12
N ASP A 186 -35.06 -9.98 -1.16
CA ASP A 186 -36.42 -9.57 -0.80
C ASP A 186 -37.38 -10.16 -1.84
N SER A 187 -38.25 -11.03 -1.35
CA SER A 187 -39.36 -11.62 -2.09
C SER A 187 -40.30 -10.53 -2.59
N VAL A 188 -40.19 -10.19 -3.86
CA VAL A 188 -41.21 -9.40 -4.58
C VAL A 188 -42.48 -10.25 -4.64
N THR A 189 -43.50 -9.87 -3.87
CA THR A 189 -44.85 -10.41 -4.03
C THR A 189 -45.49 -9.79 -5.28
N PRO A 190 -46.02 -10.58 -6.22
CA PRO A 190 -46.73 -10.02 -7.36
C PRO A 190 -48.07 -9.45 -6.89
N ILE A 191 -48.29 -8.16 -7.18
CA ILE A 191 -49.60 -7.51 -7.01
C ILE A 191 -50.52 -8.07 -8.10
N SER A 192 -51.66 -8.64 -7.69
CA SER A 192 -52.78 -9.03 -8.56
C SER A 192 -53.78 -7.89 -8.68
#